data_AF-A0A1J9PY62-F1
#
_entry.id   AF-A0A1J9PY62-F1
#
_cell.length_a   1.000
_cell.length_b   1.000
_cell.length_c   1.000
_cell.angle_alpha   90.00
_cell.angle_beta   90.00
_cell.angle_gamma   90.00
#
_symmetry.space_group_name_H-M   'P 1'
#
loop_
_entity.id
_entity.type
_entity.pdbx_description
1 polymer ?
#
loop_
_entity_poly.entity_id
_entity_poly.type
_entity_poly.pdbx_seq_one_letter_code
_entity_poly.pdbx_strand_id
1 'polypeptide(L)'
;MRLLNTKTLQLEEFADDSIPPYAILSHRWQAQEVVLRDLEGSPAFTEPRFKKLSDTCAQALRDSLGYIWVDTCCIDKSSSAELSESINSMYEWYRCAAVCYVYLNDVTESSVTESSTFSSSVWFTRGWTLQELIAPSEVQFFNTEWQKLGSKVDLKDEISSITGIPVKVLTGELAPQELSVAQRMSWASQRTTTKVEDIAYSLLKLFDINMPILYGEKEKAFIRLQEEIMKQSDDQTLFAWKISDSQTYQGLLAKSPAAFAECGDIVRPVMSWNCSPYSMTNLGLSIEVIMIPWAMDTYFAVLDAQMDLAKNRLGIFLTFLPENNQYARVMLDGEYLAEFNSPASKCEYRRIYVRQVISGKPKLPEKIYGFWLRHFPARDTKPEAEFDVMSWNEWDHKERLLVIPTGQCGTAGIIRYKMSSGRSENLKVGFDSMFNPVVQFGGQRYSARSFGTPTMKDFHVMMGTDWMDTTCEGVYKGDRLSGIAVEDTWIRILVNEGTVKGKRIWVVHIGFEEESAWHKDVFCDGCDMNIFGTRYSCRVCPDFDYCTACKATDSKHKDHGFKTYNLIRHYGVKCDQCYETIYGIRYKCRDCDDFDLCSSCHKFANEIHPDHRFSAIKKPQ
;
A
#
# COMPACT_ATOMS: atom_id res chain seq x y z
N MET A 1 13.39 -14.97 41.38
CA MET A 1 14.57 -15.03 40.48
C MET A 1 15.63 -15.95 41.06
N ARG A 2 16.29 -16.78 40.25
CA ARG A 2 17.44 -17.61 40.69
C ARG A 2 18.76 -16.97 40.28
N LEU A 3 19.75 -16.97 41.18
CA LEU A 3 21.08 -16.42 40.98
C LEU A 3 22.15 -17.44 41.37
N LEU A 4 23.31 -17.41 40.72
CA LEU A 4 24.46 -18.22 41.08
C LEU A 4 25.37 -17.44 42.03
N ASN A 5 25.66 -18.01 43.20
CA ASN A 5 26.62 -17.44 44.14
C ASN A 5 28.04 -17.62 43.62
N THR A 6 28.78 -16.52 43.49
CA THR A 6 30.13 -16.48 42.90
C THR A 6 31.20 -17.20 43.72
N LYS A 7 30.96 -17.41 45.03
CA LYS A 7 31.91 -18.05 45.95
C LYS A 7 31.60 -19.53 46.13
N THR A 8 30.33 -19.88 46.36
CA THR A 8 29.91 -21.26 46.62
C THR A 8 29.60 -22.02 45.34
N LEU A 9 29.38 -21.30 44.22
CA LEU A 9 28.98 -21.86 42.92
C LEU A 9 27.66 -22.65 43.00
N GLN A 10 26.80 -22.26 43.94
CA GLN A 10 25.46 -22.82 44.15
C GLN A 10 24.38 -21.84 43.72
N LEU A 11 23.28 -22.37 43.18
CA LEU A 11 22.10 -21.58 42.85
C LEU A 11 21.29 -21.27 44.11
N GLU A 12 20.91 -20.01 44.26
CA GLU A 12 20.07 -19.49 45.32
C GLU A 12 18.85 -18.80 44.71
N GLU A 13 17.69 -18.92 45.35
CA GLU A 13 16.43 -18.34 44.88
C GLU A 13 16.01 -17.17 45.76
N PHE A 14 15.63 -16.07 45.11
CA PHE A 14 15.26 -14.81 45.74
C PHE A 14 13.87 -14.39 45.29
N ALA A 15 13.08 -13.86 46.22
CA ALA A 15 11.83 -13.17 45.90
C ALA A 15 12.13 -11.77 45.34
N ASP A 16 11.20 -11.18 44.59
CA ASP A 16 11.43 -9.92 43.85
C ASP A 16 11.83 -8.73 44.73
N ASP A 17 11.40 -8.72 46.00
CA ASP A 17 11.70 -7.69 47.00
C ASP A 17 13.05 -7.88 47.72
N SER A 18 13.75 -8.99 47.46
CA SER A 18 14.96 -9.41 48.19
C SER A 18 16.12 -9.78 47.27
N ILE A 19 16.07 -9.38 45.99
CA ILE A 19 17.14 -9.64 45.02
C ILE A 19 18.40 -8.82 45.39
N PRO A 20 19.54 -9.46 45.70
CA PRO A 20 20.80 -8.77 45.99
C PRO A 20 21.42 -8.21 44.71
N PRO A 21 22.36 -7.24 44.77
CA PRO A 21 23.10 -6.81 43.59
C PRO A 21 23.82 -7.97 42.90
N TYR A 22 23.70 -8.04 41.57
CA TYR A 22 24.25 -9.12 40.75
C TYR A 22 24.81 -8.60 39.43
N ALA A 23 25.74 -9.36 38.84
CA ALA A 23 26.12 -9.20 37.45
C ALA A 23 25.28 -10.12 36.55
N ILE A 24 25.07 -9.75 35.30
CA ILE A 24 24.33 -10.55 34.33
C ILE A 24 25.21 -10.88 33.12
N LEU A 25 25.20 -12.13 32.65
CA LEU A 25 25.98 -12.55 31.49
C LEU A 25 25.13 -12.50 30.22
N SER A 26 25.60 -11.72 29.25
CA SER A 26 25.12 -11.73 27.87
C SER A 26 26.12 -12.48 26.99
N HIS A 27 25.68 -13.50 26.27
CA HIS A 27 26.57 -14.29 25.42
C HIS A 27 25.81 -15.05 24.32
N ARG A 28 26.54 -15.46 23.28
CA ARG A 28 26.02 -16.40 22.28
C ARG A 28 26.22 -17.84 22.77
N TRP A 29 25.14 -18.61 22.88
CA TRP A 29 25.20 -20.01 23.30
C TRP A 29 26.12 -20.84 22.38
N GLN A 30 26.96 -21.64 23.01
CA GLN A 30 27.83 -22.63 22.37
C GLN A 30 27.24 -24.05 22.51
N ALA A 31 27.90 -25.06 21.94
CA ALA A 31 27.40 -26.44 21.98
C ALA A 31 27.45 -27.09 23.37
N GLN A 32 28.34 -26.62 24.25
CA GLN A 32 28.57 -27.18 25.59
C GLN A 32 28.27 -26.14 26.69
N GLU A 33 27.06 -25.58 26.66
CA GLU A 33 26.61 -24.66 27.71
C GLU A 33 26.21 -25.41 28.98
N VAL A 34 26.56 -24.83 30.14
CA VAL A 34 26.11 -25.30 31.44
C VAL A 34 24.61 -25.00 31.57
N VAL A 35 23.80 -26.03 31.78
CA VAL A 35 22.36 -25.89 32.01
C VAL A 35 22.02 -26.02 33.50
N LEU A 36 20.79 -25.67 33.87
CA LEU A 36 20.32 -25.73 35.26
C LEU A 36 20.62 -27.09 35.94
N ARG A 37 20.30 -28.19 35.25
CA ARG A 37 20.51 -29.54 35.79
C ARG A 37 21.96 -29.89 36.05
N ASP A 38 22.90 -29.26 35.35
CA ASP A 38 24.33 -29.49 35.59
C ASP A 38 24.77 -28.94 36.95
N LEU A 39 24.08 -27.91 37.47
CA LEU A 39 24.39 -27.27 38.75
C LEU A 39 23.65 -27.91 39.93
N GLU A 40 22.73 -28.84 39.67
CA GLU A 40 22.08 -29.62 40.71
C GLU A 40 23.11 -30.53 41.40
N GLY A 41 23.06 -30.61 42.74
CA GLY A 41 23.96 -31.47 43.50
C GLY A 41 25.38 -30.93 43.73
N SER A 42 25.64 -29.63 43.44
CA SER A 42 26.92 -28.95 43.70
C SER A 42 28.12 -29.59 42.99
N PRO A 43 28.15 -29.56 41.63
CA PRO A 43 29.24 -30.15 40.86
C PRO A 43 30.58 -29.46 41.15
N ALA A 44 31.67 -30.20 41.03
CA ALA A 44 32.98 -29.59 40.95
C ALA A 44 33.18 -28.96 39.57
N PHE A 45 33.56 -27.67 39.50
CA PHE A 45 33.79 -26.93 38.25
C PHE A 45 35.15 -27.31 37.62
N THR A 46 35.39 -28.61 37.39
CA THR A 46 36.66 -29.15 36.88
C THR A 46 36.64 -29.36 35.37
N GLU A 47 35.46 -29.51 34.76
CA GLU A 47 35.34 -29.71 33.33
C GLU A 47 35.48 -28.40 32.54
N PRO A 48 36.07 -28.42 31.32
CA PRO A 48 36.27 -27.22 30.50
C PRO A 48 34.99 -26.41 30.21
N ARG A 49 33.82 -27.06 30.15
CA ARG A 49 32.53 -26.39 29.94
C ARG A 49 32.16 -25.38 31.02
N PHE A 50 32.65 -25.57 32.26
CA PHE A 50 32.44 -24.62 33.36
C PHE A 50 33.35 -23.39 33.30
N LYS A 51 34.35 -23.37 32.40
CA LYS A 51 35.35 -22.29 32.33
C LYS A 51 34.70 -20.92 32.18
N LYS A 52 33.79 -20.76 31.22
CA LYS A 52 33.10 -19.48 30.98
C LYS A 52 32.34 -19.00 32.22
N LEU A 53 31.63 -19.91 32.90
CA LEU A 53 30.89 -19.59 34.13
C LEU A 53 31.84 -19.21 35.28
N SER A 54 32.96 -19.94 35.41
CA SER A 54 34.01 -19.66 36.41
C SER A 54 34.66 -18.30 36.17
N ASP A 55 34.98 -17.99 34.92
CA ASP A 55 35.58 -16.71 34.51
C ASP A 55 34.59 -15.55 34.75
N THR A 56 33.28 -15.80 34.52
CA THR A 56 32.19 -14.85 34.85
C THR A 56 32.13 -14.59 36.36
N CYS A 57 32.14 -15.64 37.20
CA CYS A 57 32.17 -15.50 38.65
C CYS A 57 33.43 -14.75 39.12
N ALA A 58 34.58 -15.04 38.52
CA ALA A 58 35.83 -14.36 38.85
C ALA A 58 35.79 -12.88 38.49
N GLN A 59 35.18 -12.50 37.37
CA GLN A 59 34.97 -11.09 37.00
C GLN A 59 33.98 -10.41 37.95
N ALA A 60 32.85 -11.04 38.28
CA ALA A 60 31.89 -10.52 39.25
C ALA A 60 32.53 -10.26 40.62
N LEU A 61 33.37 -11.18 41.10
CA LEU A 61 34.11 -11.00 42.36
C LEU A 61 35.09 -9.83 42.31
N ARG A 62 35.76 -9.58 41.16
CA ARG A 62 36.62 -8.40 40.96
C ARG A 62 35.81 -7.11 41.06
N ASP A 63 34.58 -7.12 40.57
CA ASP A 63 33.66 -5.98 40.62
C ASP A 63 32.82 -5.96 41.92
N SER A 64 33.20 -6.76 42.93
CA SER A 64 32.56 -6.83 44.26
C SER A 64 31.09 -7.29 44.26
N LEU A 65 30.70 -8.10 43.28
CA LEU A 65 29.37 -8.68 43.16
C LEU A 65 29.38 -10.14 43.62
N GLY A 66 28.52 -10.46 44.58
CA GLY A 66 28.41 -11.80 45.17
C GLY A 66 27.65 -12.80 44.31
N TYR A 67 26.85 -12.31 43.35
CA TYR A 67 25.91 -13.11 42.58
C TYR A 67 26.02 -12.81 41.09
N ILE A 68 25.78 -13.82 40.26
CA ILE A 68 25.60 -13.67 38.82
C ILE A 68 24.31 -14.31 38.33
N TRP A 69 23.78 -13.80 37.23
CA TRP A 69 22.68 -14.41 36.50
C TRP A 69 23.13 -14.82 35.10
N VAL A 70 22.75 -16.04 34.70
CA VAL A 70 23.01 -16.60 33.36
C VAL A 70 21.78 -17.36 32.90
N ASP A 71 21.24 -16.99 31.75
CA ASP A 71 20.00 -17.53 31.19
C ASP A 71 20.03 -19.05 30.95
N THR A 72 21.20 -19.64 30.73
CA THR A 72 21.35 -21.09 30.50
C THR A 72 21.10 -21.93 31.75
N CYS A 73 21.48 -21.42 32.93
CA CYS A 73 21.44 -22.17 34.17
C CYS A 73 20.59 -21.55 35.28
N CYS A 74 20.12 -20.31 35.13
CA CYS A 74 19.25 -19.64 36.11
C CYS A 74 17.76 -19.73 35.77
N ILE A 75 17.40 -20.25 34.59
CA ILE A 75 16.00 -20.46 34.15
C ILE A 75 15.74 -21.97 33.99
N ASP A 76 14.62 -22.46 34.52
CA ASP A 76 14.14 -23.80 34.22
C ASP A 76 13.39 -23.80 32.89
N LYS A 77 14.12 -24.10 31.84
CA LYS A 77 13.56 -24.21 30.47
C LYS A 77 12.65 -25.43 30.30
N SER A 78 12.57 -26.34 31.28
CA SER A 78 11.65 -27.48 31.26
C SER A 78 10.27 -27.15 31.81
N SER A 79 10.15 -26.08 32.61
CA SER A 79 8.88 -25.52 33.07
C SER A 79 8.38 -24.46 32.10
N SER A 80 7.28 -24.73 31.40
CA SER A 80 6.69 -23.76 30.46
C SER A 80 6.16 -22.50 31.18
N ALA A 81 5.68 -22.65 32.42
CA ALA A 81 5.23 -21.54 33.25
C ALA A 81 6.41 -20.62 33.61
N GLU A 82 7.50 -21.19 34.12
CA GLU A 82 8.69 -20.41 34.49
C GLU A 82 9.36 -19.80 33.26
N LEU A 83 9.44 -20.52 32.14
CA LEU A 83 9.99 -19.99 30.90
C LEU A 83 9.18 -18.78 30.40
N SER A 84 7.85 -18.85 30.45
CA SER A 84 6.98 -17.75 30.04
C SER A 84 7.14 -16.54 30.97
N GLU A 85 7.22 -16.76 32.28
CA GLU A 85 7.48 -15.71 33.27
C GLU A 85 8.85 -15.07 33.03
N SER A 86 9.89 -15.90 32.87
CA SER A 86 11.26 -15.46 32.63
C SER A 86 11.39 -14.62 31.38
N ILE A 87 10.75 -15.01 30.26
CA ILE A 87 10.76 -14.22 29.02
C ILE A 87 10.13 -12.85 29.23
N ASN A 88 9.03 -12.76 29.98
CA ASN A 88 8.39 -11.47 30.26
C ASN A 88 9.18 -10.63 31.29
N SER A 89 10.00 -11.25 32.14
CA SER A 89 10.80 -10.54 33.16
C SER A 89 12.23 -10.22 32.74
N MET A 90 12.74 -10.84 31.66
CA MET A 90 14.16 -10.80 31.32
C MET A 90 14.71 -9.39 31.12
N TYR A 91 13.97 -8.52 30.43
CA TYR A 91 14.41 -7.13 30.24
C TYR A 91 14.63 -6.41 31.57
N GLU A 92 13.74 -6.62 32.55
CA GLU A 92 13.85 -5.99 33.86
C GLU A 92 15.03 -6.58 34.65
N TRP A 93 15.31 -7.88 34.49
CA TRP A 93 16.52 -8.48 35.05
C TRP A 93 17.80 -7.88 34.44
N TYR A 94 17.85 -7.64 33.14
CA TYR A 94 18.99 -6.92 32.53
C TYR A 94 19.08 -5.48 33.01
N ARG A 95 17.94 -4.79 33.15
CA ARG A 95 17.88 -3.40 33.63
C ARG A 95 18.34 -3.24 35.08
N CYS A 96 17.96 -4.16 35.95
CA CYS A 96 18.27 -4.13 37.39
C CYS A 96 19.64 -4.73 37.74
N ALA A 97 20.32 -5.39 36.79
CA ALA A 97 21.68 -5.87 37.00
C ALA A 97 22.63 -4.70 37.26
N ALA A 98 23.59 -4.89 38.17
CA ALA A 98 24.60 -3.89 38.46
C ALA A 98 25.57 -3.69 37.28
N VAL A 99 25.82 -4.74 36.51
CA VAL A 99 26.61 -4.74 35.27
C VAL A 99 26.21 -5.91 34.38
N CYS A 100 26.13 -5.67 33.08
CA CYS A 100 26.01 -6.71 32.07
C CYS A 100 27.39 -7.00 31.46
N TYR A 101 27.88 -8.23 31.63
CA TYR A 101 29.09 -8.70 30.96
C TYR A 101 28.70 -9.31 29.61
N VAL A 102 29.18 -8.71 28.52
CA VAL A 102 29.03 -9.23 27.17
C VAL A 102 30.27 -10.03 26.81
N TYR A 103 30.13 -11.34 26.71
CA TYR A 103 31.20 -12.24 26.29
C TYR A 103 31.10 -12.55 24.80
N LEU A 104 32.08 -12.04 24.03
CA LEU A 104 32.18 -12.22 22.59
C LEU A 104 33.13 -13.37 22.27
N ASN A 105 32.57 -14.52 21.91
CA ASN A 105 33.36 -15.74 21.66
C ASN A 105 34.01 -15.80 20.26
N ASP A 106 33.80 -14.78 19.45
CA ASP A 106 34.26 -14.65 18.08
C ASP A 106 35.19 -13.43 17.88
N VAL A 107 35.55 -12.75 18.97
CA VAL A 107 36.50 -11.64 18.99
C VAL A 107 37.73 -12.06 19.76
N THR A 108 38.91 -11.95 19.13
CA THR A 108 40.20 -12.40 19.70
C THR A 108 41.15 -11.25 20.02
N GLU A 109 40.86 -10.08 19.48
CA GLU A 109 41.65 -8.87 19.67
C GLU A 109 41.46 -8.32 21.08
N SER A 110 42.45 -7.56 21.55
CA SER A 110 42.44 -6.93 22.89
C SER A 110 42.00 -5.46 22.88
N SER A 111 41.76 -4.89 21.69
CA SER A 111 41.32 -3.50 21.52
C SER A 111 40.41 -3.38 20.30
N VAL A 112 39.34 -2.58 20.43
CA VAL A 112 38.43 -2.29 19.32
C VAL A 112 39.06 -1.22 18.41
N THR A 113 39.10 -1.52 17.11
CA THR A 113 39.53 -0.60 16.05
C THR A 113 38.57 -0.74 14.86
N GLU A 114 38.59 0.20 13.91
CA GLU A 114 37.72 0.16 12.72
C GLU A 114 37.80 -1.16 11.94
N SER A 115 38.96 -1.83 11.94
CA SER A 115 39.20 -3.11 11.26
C SER A 115 39.04 -4.35 12.14
N SER A 116 38.64 -4.19 13.41
CA SER A 116 38.52 -5.31 14.34
C SER A 116 37.30 -6.19 14.09
N THR A 117 37.37 -7.46 14.47
CA THR A 117 36.26 -8.42 14.35
C THR A 117 35.06 -8.09 15.25
N PHE A 118 35.21 -7.13 16.17
CA PHE A 118 34.13 -6.63 17.04
C PHE A 118 32.87 -6.24 16.23
N SER A 119 33.05 -5.48 15.15
CA SER A 119 31.92 -5.02 14.32
C SER A 119 31.20 -6.15 13.59
N SER A 120 31.91 -7.24 13.33
CA SER A 120 31.40 -8.45 12.68
C SER A 120 30.92 -9.53 13.66
N SER A 121 30.97 -9.27 14.97
CA SER A 121 30.57 -10.28 15.96
C SER A 121 29.11 -10.68 15.77
N VAL A 122 28.88 -11.99 15.77
CA VAL A 122 27.56 -12.60 15.64
C VAL A 122 26.64 -12.12 16.77
N TRP A 123 27.18 -11.70 17.91
CA TRP A 123 26.41 -11.16 19.04
C TRP A 123 25.47 -10.01 18.62
N PHE A 124 25.91 -9.11 17.74
CA PHE A 124 25.09 -7.99 17.25
C PHE A 124 23.92 -8.42 16.36
N THR A 125 23.97 -9.64 15.81
CA THR A 125 22.96 -10.19 14.90
C THR A 125 21.96 -11.11 15.61
N ARG A 126 22.02 -11.27 16.93
CA ARG A 126 21.08 -12.11 17.69
C ARG A 126 19.88 -11.30 18.18
N GLY A 127 18.69 -11.88 18.16
CA GLY A 127 17.45 -11.19 18.59
C GLY A 127 17.52 -10.67 20.03
N TRP A 128 17.75 -11.58 20.98
CA TRP A 128 17.72 -11.28 22.42
C TRP A 128 18.77 -10.25 22.87
N THR A 129 19.95 -10.24 22.25
CA THR A 129 21.05 -9.34 22.62
C THR A 129 20.73 -7.86 22.43
N LEU A 130 19.65 -7.53 21.70
CA LEU A 130 19.15 -6.15 21.60
C LEU A 130 18.72 -5.62 22.96
N GLN A 131 17.92 -6.40 23.68
CA GLN A 131 17.46 -6.04 25.02
C GLN A 131 18.63 -6.07 26.01
N GLU A 132 19.53 -7.03 25.85
CA GLU A 132 20.73 -7.19 26.70
C GLU A 132 21.72 -6.01 26.54
N LEU A 133 21.68 -5.30 25.41
CA LEU A 133 22.43 -4.07 25.15
C LEU A 133 21.75 -2.82 25.73
N ILE A 134 20.45 -2.69 25.49
CA ILE A 134 19.69 -1.47 25.76
C ILE A 134 19.26 -1.39 27.23
N ALA A 135 18.80 -2.49 27.82
CA ALA A 135 18.18 -2.49 29.14
C ALA A 135 19.15 -2.15 30.29
N PRO A 136 20.37 -2.73 30.37
CA PRO A 136 21.29 -2.44 31.47
C PRO A 136 21.85 -1.01 31.38
N SER A 137 22.03 -0.38 32.55
CA SER A 137 22.71 0.92 32.63
C SER A 137 24.21 0.80 32.32
N GLU A 138 24.86 -0.25 32.82
CA GLU A 138 26.28 -0.54 32.61
C GLU A 138 26.46 -1.85 31.82
N VAL A 139 27.23 -1.80 30.73
CA VAL A 139 27.55 -2.96 29.89
C VAL A 139 29.04 -2.96 29.59
N GLN A 140 29.72 -4.09 29.80
CA GLN A 140 31.15 -4.26 29.58
C GLN A 140 31.41 -5.42 28.62
N PHE A 141 32.18 -5.14 27.57
CA PHE A 141 32.51 -6.11 26.52
C PHE A 141 33.83 -6.81 26.80
N PHE A 142 33.84 -8.13 26.61
CA PHE A 142 34.99 -8.99 26.79
C PHE A 142 35.21 -9.88 25.56
N ASN A 143 36.46 -10.13 25.21
CA ASN A 143 36.87 -11.03 24.12
C ASN A 143 36.91 -12.51 24.58
N THR A 144 37.37 -13.41 23.70
CA THR A 144 37.50 -14.86 23.98
C THR A 144 38.39 -15.20 25.17
N GLU A 145 39.36 -14.34 25.50
CA GLU A 145 40.30 -14.49 26.60
C GLU A 145 39.86 -13.77 27.88
N TRP A 146 38.61 -13.29 27.95
CA TRP A 146 38.08 -12.49 29.07
C TRP A 146 38.84 -11.19 29.31
N GLN A 147 39.44 -10.62 28.26
CA GLN A 147 40.05 -9.29 28.30
C GLN A 147 39.00 -8.23 28.01
N LYS A 148 38.97 -7.17 28.82
CA LYS A 148 38.02 -6.07 28.67
C LYS A 148 38.34 -5.25 27.42
N LEU A 149 37.36 -5.13 26.52
CA LEU A 149 37.43 -4.35 25.29
C LEU A 149 37.01 -2.90 25.49
N GLY A 150 36.04 -2.66 26.38
CA GLY A 150 35.46 -1.36 26.66
C GLY A 150 34.06 -1.48 27.27
N SER A 151 33.51 -0.37 27.78
CA SER A 151 32.11 -0.27 28.16
C SER A 151 31.23 0.14 26.96
N LYS A 152 29.90 0.03 27.10
CA LYS A 152 28.94 0.57 26.13
C LYS A 152 29.12 2.07 25.90
N VAL A 153 29.55 2.83 26.91
CA VAL A 153 29.84 4.26 26.77
C VAL A 153 31.14 4.50 26.01
N ASP A 154 32.17 3.69 26.26
CA ASP A 154 33.46 3.78 25.56
C ASP A 154 33.33 3.47 24.07
N LEU A 155 32.44 2.52 23.72
CA LEU A 155 32.28 1.97 22.36
C LEU A 155 30.99 2.45 21.67
N LYS A 156 30.38 3.54 22.15
CA LYS A 156 29.04 3.98 21.74
C LYS A 156 28.94 4.32 20.24
N ASP A 157 30.01 4.87 19.67
CA ASP A 157 30.03 5.30 18.27
C ASP A 157 30.10 4.09 17.33
N GLU A 158 30.96 3.11 17.64
CA GLU A 158 31.04 1.83 16.94
C GLU A 158 29.73 1.04 17.06
N ILE A 159 29.17 0.93 18.28
CA ILE A 159 27.90 0.22 18.52
C ILE A 159 26.76 0.90 17.75
N SER A 160 26.70 2.23 17.74
CA SER A 160 25.69 2.99 16.99
C SER A 160 25.81 2.71 15.48
N SER A 161 27.03 2.71 14.94
CA SER A 161 27.27 2.38 13.53
C SER A 161 26.86 0.96 13.15
N ILE A 162 27.03 -0.02 14.05
CA ILE A 162 26.69 -1.43 13.78
C ILE A 162 25.16 -1.65 13.87
N THR A 163 24.53 -1.05 14.86
CA THR A 163 23.15 -1.40 15.25
C THR A 163 22.09 -0.42 14.73
N GLY A 164 22.50 0.78 14.32
CA GLY A 164 21.59 1.89 14.01
C GLY A 164 20.90 2.49 15.24
N ILE A 165 21.29 2.10 16.46
CA ILE A 165 20.74 2.66 17.70
C ILE A 165 21.40 4.02 17.94
N PRO A 166 20.63 5.11 18.17
CA PRO A 166 21.22 6.42 18.42
C PRO A 166 22.11 6.42 19.67
N VAL A 167 23.24 7.13 19.62
CA VAL A 167 24.19 7.26 20.74
C VAL A 167 23.49 7.71 22.04
N LYS A 168 22.52 8.63 21.94
CA LYS A 168 21.74 9.10 23.11
C LYS A 168 20.92 8.00 23.80
N VAL A 169 20.50 6.98 23.06
CA VAL A 169 19.83 5.81 23.63
C VAL A 169 20.87 4.91 24.33
N LEU A 170 22.04 4.73 23.73
CA LEU A 170 23.13 3.93 24.31
C LEU A 170 23.68 4.53 25.60
N THR A 171 23.75 5.86 25.70
CA THR A 171 24.20 6.58 26.91
C THR A 171 23.10 6.77 27.96
N GLY A 172 21.85 6.42 27.65
CA GLY A 172 20.71 6.61 28.55
C GLY A 172 20.18 8.05 28.63
N GLU A 173 20.63 8.95 27.76
CA GLU A 173 20.13 10.33 27.65
C GLU A 173 18.73 10.41 27.05
N LEU A 174 18.33 9.41 26.26
CA LEU A 174 17.03 9.33 25.60
C LEU A 174 16.41 7.95 25.85
N ALA A 175 15.17 7.89 26.34
CA ALA A 175 14.50 6.62 26.53
C ALA A 175 14.06 6.04 25.17
N PRO A 176 14.21 4.72 24.93
CA PRO A 176 13.74 4.08 23.70
C PRO A 176 12.27 4.37 23.38
N GLN A 177 11.42 4.49 24.41
CA GLN A 177 9.98 4.72 24.29
C GLN A 177 9.63 6.10 23.71
N GLU A 178 10.56 7.06 23.73
CA GLU A 178 10.41 8.38 23.10
C GLU A 178 10.59 8.34 21.59
N LEU A 179 11.17 7.26 21.06
CA LEU A 179 11.37 7.05 19.62
C LEU A 179 10.21 6.29 19.01
N SER A 180 10.02 6.51 17.70
CA SER A 180 8.91 5.91 16.96
C SER A 180 8.99 4.39 16.96
N VAL A 181 7.84 3.74 16.72
CA VAL A 181 7.78 2.29 16.56
C VAL A 181 8.66 1.84 15.41
N ALA A 182 8.67 2.57 14.29
CA ALA A 182 9.50 2.27 13.13
C ALA A 182 11.01 2.29 13.46
N GLN A 183 11.47 3.28 14.24
CA GLN A 183 12.87 3.38 14.66
C GLN A 183 13.27 2.22 15.55
N ARG A 184 12.46 1.90 16.57
CA ARG A 184 12.74 0.76 17.44
C ARG A 184 12.70 -0.57 16.71
N MET A 185 11.80 -0.74 15.74
CA MET A 185 11.73 -1.95 14.90
C MET A 185 12.97 -2.09 13.99
N SER A 186 13.54 -0.99 13.50
CA SER A 186 14.71 -1.04 12.62
C SER A 186 15.94 -1.62 13.32
N TRP A 187 16.09 -1.41 14.64
CA TRP A 187 17.18 -1.97 15.47
C TRP A 187 17.16 -3.51 15.53
N ALA A 188 16.02 -4.11 15.22
CA ALA A 188 15.82 -5.56 15.16
C ALA A 188 15.89 -6.13 13.74
N SER A 189 16.01 -5.27 12.71
CA SER A 189 15.84 -5.67 11.30
C SER A 189 16.91 -6.65 10.80
N GLN A 190 18.14 -6.54 11.30
CA GLN A 190 19.27 -7.41 10.93
C GLN A 190 19.48 -8.55 11.94
N ARG A 191 18.56 -8.72 12.89
CA ARG A 191 18.70 -9.71 13.95
C ARG A 191 17.99 -11.02 13.59
N THR A 192 18.55 -12.12 14.07
CA THR A 192 18.11 -13.48 13.81
C THR A 192 17.93 -14.25 15.11
N THR A 193 16.99 -15.19 15.10
CA THR A 193 16.68 -16.05 16.24
C THR A 193 16.65 -17.52 15.81
N THR A 194 16.85 -18.42 16.77
CA THR A 194 16.84 -19.86 16.50
C THR A 194 15.41 -20.36 16.27
N LYS A 195 14.47 -19.94 17.12
CA LYS A 195 13.04 -20.12 16.88
C LYS A 195 12.49 -18.86 16.24
N VAL A 196 11.60 -19.02 15.25
CA VAL A 196 11.05 -17.89 14.49
C VAL A 196 10.29 -16.93 15.40
N GLU A 197 9.55 -17.47 16.37
CA GLU A 197 8.72 -16.70 17.30
C GLU A 197 9.53 -15.81 18.24
N ASP A 198 10.76 -16.22 18.57
CA ASP A 198 11.65 -15.46 19.47
C ASP A 198 11.99 -14.09 18.90
N ILE A 199 11.85 -13.84 17.59
CA ILE A 199 12.04 -12.51 17.03
C ILE A 199 11.01 -11.51 17.58
N ALA A 200 9.80 -11.97 17.90
CA ALA A 200 8.77 -11.16 18.54
C ALA A 200 9.01 -11.08 20.05
N TYR A 201 9.31 -12.22 20.69
CA TYR A 201 9.48 -12.28 22.14
C TYR A 201 10.71 -11.50 22.63
N SER A 202 11.77 -11.43 21.82
CA SER A 202 12.94 -10.58 22.07
C SER A 202 12.67 -9.09 21.90
N LEU A 203 11.44 -8.65 21.61
CA LEU A 203 11.07 -7.24 21.47
C LEU A 203 10.01 -6.78 22.47
N LEU A 204 9.39 -7.68 23.23
CA LEU A 204 8.23 -7.36 24.09
C LEU A 204 8.45 -6.10 24.92
N LYS A 205 9.51 -6.08 25.73
CA LYS A 205 9.78 -4.99 26.68
C LYS A 205 10.36 -3.73 26.05
N LEU A 206 11.01 -3.85 24.89
CA LEU A 206 11.38 -2.68 24.09
C LEU A 206 10.13 -1.86 23.69
N PHE A 207 9.00 -2.53 23.53
CA PHE A 207 7.70 -1.93 23.24
C PHE A 207 6.75 -1.86 24.44
N ASP A 208 7.22 -2.19 25.65
CA ASP A 208 6.43 -2.29 26.89
C ASP A 208 5.18 -3.19 26.75
N ILE A 209 5.36 -4.35 26.13
CA ILE A 209 4.30 -5.35 25.89
C ILE A 209 4.47 -6.52 26.84
N ASN A 210 3.33 -7.05 27.31
CA ASN A 210 3.23 -8.37 27.95
C ASN A 210 2.24 -9.20 27.14
N MET A 211 2.64 -10.39 26.70
CA MET A 211 1.77 -11.28 25.94
C MET A 211 2.14 -12.75 26.18
N PRO A 212 1.18 -13.70 26.08
CA PRO A 212 1.47 -15.12 26.25
C PRO A 212 2.53 -15.64 25.28
N ILE A 213 3.44 -16.50 25.74
CA ILE A 213 4.48 -17.11 24.90
C ILE A 213 3.94 -18.41 24.29
N LEU A 214 3.76 -18.43 22.97
CA LEU A 214 3.16 -19.53 22.21
C LEU A 214 4.13 -20.01 21.13
N TYR A 215 4.88 -21.08 21.41
CA TYR A 215 5.74 -21.70 20.40
C TYR A 215 4.91 -22.55 19.41
N GLY A 216 5.18 -22.41 18.11
CA GLY A 216 4.46 -23.07 17.02
C GLY A 216 3.66 -22.14 16.13
N GLU A 217 3.50 -20.86 16.50
CA GLU A 217 2.77 -19.87 15.71
C GLU A 217 3.59 -19.23 14.57
N LYS A 218 4.92 -19.44 14.54
CA LYS A 218 5.86 -18.91 13.55
C LYS A 218 5.76 -17.38 13.42
N GLU A 219 5.69 -16.86 12.20
CA GLU A 219 5.58 -15.43 11.89
C GLU A 219 4.35 -14.75 12.51
N LYS A 220 3.32 -15.52 12.91
CA LYS A 220 2.15 -14.95 13.59
C LYS A 220 2.50 -14.33 14.94
N ALA A 221 3.57 -14.78 15.60
CA ALA A 221 4.06 -14.17 16.83
C ALA A 221 4.39 -12.68 16.64
N PHE A 222 5.02 -12.34 15.51
CA PHE A 222 5.40 -10.96 15.20
C PHE A 222 4.20 -10.11 14.77
N ILE A 223 3.21 -10.70 14.12
CA ILE A 223 1.92 -10.04 13.87
C ILE A 223 1.23 -9.72 15.20
N ARG A 224 1.16 -10.70 16.11
CA ARG A 224 0.54 -10.54 17.43
C ARG A 224 1.25 -9.49 18.28
N LEU A 225 2.59 -9.41 18.22
CA LEU A 225 3.34 -8.31 18.84
C LEU A 225 2.84 -6.95 18.35
N GLN A 226 2.71 -6.76 17.04
CA GLN A 226 2.22 -5.49 16.48
C GLN A 226 0.76 -5.22 16.88
N GLU A 227 -0.09 -6.25 16.95
CA GLU A 227 -1.46 -6.11 17.47
C GLU A 227 -1.49 -5.63 18.92
N GLU A 228 -0.60 -6.14 19.79
CA GLU A 228 -0.48 -5.65 21.17
C GLU A 228 0.07 -4.21 21.22
N ILE A 229 1.07 -3.86 20.38
CA ILE A 229 1.57 -2.48 20.25
C ILE A 229 0.44 -1.51 19.92
N MET A 230 -0.42 -1.88 18.98
CA MET A 230 -1.55 -1.04 18.53
C MET A 230 -2.61 -0.82 19.60
N LYS A 231 -2.72 -1.70 20.61
CA LYS A 231 -3.66 -1.50 21.72
C LYS A 231 -3.24 -0.38 22.66
N GLN A 232 -1.95 -0.05 22.69
CA GLN A 232 -1.38 0.94 23.61
C GLN A 232 -0.67 2.12 22.92
N SER A 233 -0.58 2.12 21.60
CA SER A 233 0.10 3.16 20.82
C SER A 233 -0.70 3.54 19.57
N ASP A 234 -0.81 4.86 19.34
CA ASP A 234 -1.38 5.50 18.14
C ASP A 234 -0.32 5.82 17.06
N ASP A 235 0.91 5.33 17.25
CA ASP A 235 2.04 5.55 16.33
C ASP A 235 1.87 4.82 14.98
N GLN A 236 1.45 5.58 13.97
CA GLN A 236 1.26 5.09 12.60
C GLN A 236 2.56 4.79 11.85
N THR A 237 3.75 5.12 12.40
CA THR A 237 5.03 4.68 11.81
C THR A 237 5.13 3.15 11.77
N LEU A 238 4.35 2.45 12.59
CA LEU A 238 4.16 1.00 12.54
C LEU A 238 3.76 0.49 11.15
N PHE A 239 3.07 1.28 10.33
CA PHE A 239 2.59 0.87 9.00
C PHE A 239 3.53 1.29 7.85
N ALA A 240 4.66 1.94 8.14
CA ALA A 240 5.55 2.52 7.13
C ALA A 240 6.62 1.55 6.57
N TRP A 241 6.60 0.27 6.98
CA TRP A 241 7.59 -0.74 6.59
C TRP A 241 7.60 -1.08 5.09
N LYS A 242 8.68 -1.67 4.60
CA LYS A 242 8.93 -2.00 3.18
C LYS A 242 8.33 -3.32 2.72
N ILE A 243 7.63 -3.30 1.59
CA ILE A 243 7.10 -4.51 0.94
C ILE A 243 8.24 -5.24 0.22
N SER A 244 8.44 -6.52 0.54
CA SER A 244 9.45 -7.37 -0.10
C SER A 244 8.97 -8.07 -1.37
N ASP A 245 7.66 -8.33 -1.51
CA ASP A 245 7.05 -9.01 -2.66
C ASP A 245 5.99 -8.11 -3.32
N SER A 246 6.28 -7.68 -4.55
CA SER A 246 5.39 -6.82 -5.35
C SER A 246 4.26 -7.60 -6.07
N GLN A 247 4.31 -8.94 -6.07
CA GLN A 247 3.39 -9.81 -6.80
C GLN A 247 2.16 -10.22 -5.99
N THR A 248 2.20 -10.05 -4.66
CA THR A 248 1.12 -10.44 -3.77
C THR A 248 0.56 -9.26 -2.98
N TYR A 249 -0.73 -9.34 -2.68
CA TYR A 249 -1.38 -8.38 -1.78
C TYR A 249 -0.86 -8.55 -0.35
N GLN A 250 -0.59 -7.43 0.31
CA GLN A 250 -0.09 -7.42 1.69
C GLN A 250 -1.10 -6.80 2.66
N GLY A 251 -0.97 -7.16 3.93
CA GLY A 251 -1.62 -6.48 5.04
C GLY A 251 -0.89 -5.19 5.46
N LEU A 252 -1.37 -4.57 6.54
CA LEU A 252 -0.70 -3.42 7.16
C LEU A 252 0.35 -3.82 8.20
N LEU A 253 0.29 -5.04 8.75
CA LEU A 253 1.27 -5.52 9.73
C LEU A 253 2.36 -6.34 9.03
N ALA A 254 3.62 -6.05 9.37
CA ALA A 254 4.77 -6.72 8.79
C ALA A 254 4.91 -8.16 9.32
N LYS A 255 5.55 -9.05 8.57
CA LYS A 255 5.79 -10.43 9.04
C LYS A 255 7.09 -10.60 9.82
N SER A 256 7.99 -9.61 9.76
CA SER A 256 9.30 -9.62 10.38
C SER A 256 9.83 -8.19 10.55
N PRO A 257 10.66 -7.90 11.57
CA PRO A 257 11.31 -6.60 11.70
C PRO A 257 12.26 -6.28 10.54
N ALA A 258 12.69 -7.28 9.75
CA ALA A 258 13.49 -7.05 8.54
C ALA A 258 12.84 -6.07 7.55
N ALA A 259 11.50 -5.97 7.56
CA ALA A 259 10.76 -5.00 6.75
C ALA A 259 11.00 -3.53 7.16
N PHE A 260 11.57 -3.29 8.34
CA PHE A 260 11.87 -1.97 8.89
C PHE A 260 13.35 -1.56 8.75
N ALA A 261 14.16 -2.29 7.98
CA ALA A 261 15.59 -2.01 7.85
C ALA A 261 15.93 -0.57 7.43
N GLU A 262 15.11 0.02 6.56
CA GLU A 262 15.27 1.38 6.04
C GLU A 262 14.39 2.41 6.78
N CYS A 263 13.87 2.06 7.96
CA CYS A 263 12.90 2.88 8.70
C CYS A 263 13.52 3.61 9.93
N GLY A 264 14.84 3.62 10.07
CA GLY A 264 15.56 4.26 11.19
C GLY A 264 15.40 5.78 11.27
N ASP A 265 14.99 6.41 10.16
CA ASP A 265 14.76 7.86 10.09
C ASP A 265 13.27 8.23 10.05
N ILE A 266 12.36 7.25 10.21
CA ILE A 266 10.91 7.51 10.18
C ILE A 266 10.43 7.87 11.59
N VAL A 267 9.99 9.11 11.77
CA VAL A 267 9.58 9.66 13.06
C VAL A 267 8.09 9.99 13.10
N ARG A 268 7.57 10.11 14.32
CA ARG A 268 6.25 10.69 14.55
C ARG A 268 6.32 12.20 14.29
N PRO A 269 5.30 12.79 13.67
CA PRO A 269 5.24 14.23 13.55
C PRO A 269 4.94 14.90 14.88
N VAL A 270 5.41 16.15 15.06
CA VAL A 270 5.15 16.95 16.27
C VAL A 270 3.65 17.20 16.49
N MET A 271 2.89 17.35 15.42
CA MET A 271 1.44 17.52 15.46
C MET A 271 0.77 16.39 14.68
N SER A 272 0.03 15.53 15.36
CA SER A 272 -0.77 14.50 14.72
C SER A 272 -1.93 15.14 13.95
N TRP A 273 -2.16 14.71 12.71
CA TRP A 273 -3.37 15.09 11.99
C TRP A 273 -4.55 14.20 12.39
N ASN A 274 -4.27 12.98 12.81
CA ASN A 274 -5.24 11.96 13.14
C ASN A 274 -5.07 11.50 14.58
N CYS A 275 -6.16 11.44 15.32
CA CYS A 275 -6.19 10.92 16.68
C CYS A 275 -7.24 9.79 16.83
N SER A 276 -7.77 9.28 15.71
CA SER A 276 -8.75 8.21 15.72
C SER A 276 -8.08 6.87 15.99
N PRO A 277 -8.65 6.04 16.89
CA PRO A 277 -8.08 4.75 17.22
C PRO A 277 -8.17 3.78 16.03
N TYR A 278 -7.23 2.84 15.98
CA TYR A 278 -7.25 1.73 15.04
C TYR A 278 -7.20 0.39 15.76
N SER A 279 -7.82 -0.62 15.18
CA SER A 279 -7.91 -1.95 15.80
C SER A 279 -8.17 -3.06 14.78
N MET A 280 -7.77 -4.28 15.14
CA MET A 280 -8.08 -5.46 14.35
C MET A 280 -9.55 -5.85 14.49
N THR A 281 -10.19 -6.15 13.36
CA THR A 281 -11.57 -6.64 13.27
C THR A 281 -11.62 -7.92 12.42
N ASN A 282 -12.76 -8.59 12.37
CA ASN A 282 -12.99 -9.70 11.43
C ASN A 282 -12.96 -9.27 9.95
N LEU A 283 -13.02 -7.96 9.67
CA LEU A 283 -12.82 -7.38 8.34
C LEU A 283 -11.37 -6.92 8.10
N GLY A 284 -10.43 -7.19 9.01
CA GLY A 284 -9.06 -6.69 8.95
C GLY A 284 -8.83 -5.47 9.83
N LEU A 285 -7.73 -4.76 9.61
CA LEU A 285 -7.38 -3.58 10.38
C LEU A 285 -8.32 -2.43 10.01
N SER A 286 -9.16 -2.03 10.97
CA SER A 286 -9.97 -0.82 10.89
C SER A 286 -9.10 0.38 11.27
N ILE A 287 -8.89 1.29 10.32
CA ILE A 287 -8.15 2.53 10.53
C ILE A 287 -8.86 3.66 9.79
N GLU A 288 -8.91 4.84 10.40
CA GLU A 288 -9.32 6.05 9.73
C GLU A 288 -8.06 6.74 9.19
N VAL A 289 -8.01 7.07 7.91
CA VAL A 289 -6.87 7.75 7.28
C VAL A 289 -7.36 8.66 6.17
N ILE A 290 -6.54 9.64 5.79
CA ILE A 290 -6.78 10.40 4.56
C ILE A 290 -6.55 9.46 3.38
N MET A 291 -7.58 9.30 2.54
CA MET A 291 -7.56 8.45 1.36
C MET A 291 -7.66 9.30 0.10
N ILE A 292 -6.58 9.31 -0.69
CA ILE A 292 -6.52 10.09 -1.93
C ILE A 292 -6.49 9.12 -3.10
N PRO A 293 -7.44 9.16 -4.04
CA PRO A 293 -7.33 8.45 -5.30
C PRO A 293 -5.96 8.72 -5.94
N TRP A 294 -5.27 7.69 -6.43
CA TRP A 294 -3.89 7.82 -6.94
C TRP A 294 -3.68 7.16 -8.29
N ALA A 295 -4.32 6.01 -8.50
CA ALA A 295 -4.40 5.31 -9.77
C ALA A 295 -5.70 4.47 -9.82
N MET A 296 -5.87 3.66 -10.87
CA MET A 296 -7.07 2.82 -11.03
C MET A 296 -7.29 1.87 -9.84
N ASP A 297 -8.36 2.13 -9.07
CA ASP A 297 -8.71 1.52 -7.77
C ASP A 297 -7.60 1.54 -6.71
N THR A 298 -6.57 2.36 -6.90
CA THR A 298 -5.44 2.49 -5.98
C THR A 298 -5.49 3.86 -5.34
N TYR A 299 -5.32 3.87 -4.03
CA TYR A 299 -5.41 5.04 -3.19
C TYR A 299 -4.10 5.21 -2.45
N PHE A 300 -3.71 6.46 -2.28
CA PHE A 300 -2.64 6.86 -1.40
C PHE A 300 -3.24 7.16 -0.03
N ALA A 301 -2.88 6.35 0.95
CA ALA A 301 -3.30 6.48 2.34
C ALA A 301 -2.21 7.22 3.12
N VAL A 302 -2.50 8.44 3.57
CA VAL A 302 -1.54 9.27 4.29
C VAL A 302 -1.47 8.80 5.74
N LEU A 303 -0.25 8.57 6.24
CA LEU A 303 0.06 8.18 7.60
C LEU A 303 0.56 9.39 8.39
N ASP A 304 0.31 9.41 9.70
CA ASP A 304 1.00 10.31 10.64
C ASP A 304 2.42 9.82 10.93
N ALA A 305 3.23 9.82 9.87
CA ALA A 305 4.65 9.48 9.86
C ALA A 305 5.37 10.46 8.93
N GLN A 306 6.63 10.77 9.21
CA GLN A 306 7.50 11.60 8.36
C GLN A 306 8.95 11.14 8.45
N MET A 307 9.79 11.54 7.51
CA MET A 307 11.24 11.37 7.68
C MET A 307 11.74 12.41 8.70
N ASP A 308 12.77 12.10 9.49
CA ASP A 308 13.28 13.02 10.52
C ASP A 308 13.72 14.38 9.94
N LEU A 309 14.37 14.34 8.77
CA LEU A 309 14.84 15.52 8.06
C LEU A 309 13.76 16.20 7.20
N ALA A 310 12.65 15.52 6.87
CA ALA A 310 11.61 16.02 5.98
C ALA A 310 10.32 16.33 6.74
N LYS A 311 9.66 17.43 6.41
CA LYS A 311 8.41 17.83 7.09
C LYS A 311 7.15 17.26 6.44
N ASN A 312 7.29 16.62 5.29
CA ASN A 312 6.17 16.04 4.55
C ASN A 312 5.73 14.74 5.22
N ARG A 313 4.41 14.50 5.24
CA ARG A 313 3.87 13.22 5.69
C ARG A 313 4.22 12.12 4.70
N LEU A 314 4.29 10.89 5.18
CA LEU A 314 4.46 9.71 4.36
C LEU A 314 3.11 9.06 4.12
N GLY A 315 2.98 8.32 3.03
CA GLY A 315 1.78 7.54 2.75
C GLY A 315 2.08 6.25 2.01
N ILE A 316 1.15 5.31 2.14
CA ILE A 316 1.23 3.96 1.57
C ILE A 316 0.18 3.79 0.48
N PHE A 317 0.40 2.84 -0.43
CA PHE A 317 -0.56 2.54 -1.49
C PHE A 317 -1.48 1.39 -1.10
N LEU A 318 -2.78 1.63 -1.21
CA LEU A 318 -3.84 0.67 -0.94
C LEU A 318 -4.70 0.47 -2.19
N THR A 319 -4.85 -0.77 -2.63
CA THR A 319 -5.85 -1.09 -3.66
C THR A 319 -7.17 -1.48 -3.02
N PHE A 320 -8.27 -1.05 -3.63
CA PHE A 320 -9.61 -1.48 -3.24
C PHE A 320 -9.88 -2.92 -3.72
N LEU A 321 -10.47 -3.72 -2.84
CA LEU A 321 -10.93 -5.09 -3.06
C LEU A 321 -12.47 -5.11 -3.03
N PRO A 322 -13.13 -5.04 -4.20
CA PRO A 322 -14.57 -4.81 -4.28
C PRO A 322 -15.40 -5.95 -3.70
N GLU A 323 -14.88 -7.18 -3.67
CA GLU A 323 -15.68 -8.36 -3.27
C GLU A 323 -16.11 -8.29 -1.81
N ASN A 324 -15.39 -7.55 -0.96
CA ASN A 324 -15.65 -7.47 0.48
C ASN A 324 -15.59 -6.04 1.03
N ASN A 325 -15.57 -5.02 0.16
CA ASN A 325 -15.40 -3.61 0.56
C ASN A 325 -14.18 -3.40 1.49
N GLN A 326 -13.05 -4.01 1.11
CA GLN A 326 -11.80 -4.00 1.88
C GLN A 326 -10.67 -3.43 1.04
N TYR A 327 -9.53 -3.21 1.67
CA TYR A 327 -8.32 -2.76 1.01
C TYR A 327 -7.18 -3.74 1.24
N ALA A 328 -6.19 -3.67 0.37
CA ALA A 328 -4.93 -4.37 0.51
C ALA A 328 -3.77 -3.44 0.21
N ARG A 329 -2.67 -3.60 0.95
CA ARG A 329 -1.45 -2.87 0.71
C ARG A 329 -0.75 -3.42 -0.53
N VAL A 330 -0.28 -2.51 -1.39
CA VAL A 330 0.40 -2.83 -2.65
C VAL A 330 1.63 -1.97 -2.84
N MET A 331 2.58 -2.47 -3.62
CA MET A 331 3.63 -1.65 -4.21
C MET A 331 3.14 -1.12 -5.57
N LEU A 332 3.46 0.13 -5.87
CA LEU A 332 3.08 0.81 -7.10
C LEU A 332 4.33 1.42 -7.73
N ASP A 333 4.64 1.03 -8.97
CA ASP A 333 5.83 1.50 -9.72
C ASP A 333 7.17 1.37 -8.98
N GLY A 334 7.32 0.33 -8.15
CA GLY A 334 8.52 0.10 -7.35
C GLY A 334 8.55 0.83 -6.02
N GLU A 335 7.58 1.72 -5.77
CA GLU A 335 7.44 2.50 -4.55
C GLU A 335 6.47 1.81 -3.57
N TYR A 336 6.81 1.81 -2.29
CA TYR A 336 5.97 1.26 -1.19
C TYR A 336 5.53 2.31 -0.18
N LEU A 337 6.20 3.46 -0.19
CA LEU A 337 6.01 4.62 0.67
C LEU A 337 6.40 5.84 -0.16
N ALA A 338 5.59 6.89 -0.15
CA ALA A 338 5.90 8.13 -0.84
C ALA A 338 5.58 9.35 0.03
N GLU A 339 6.12 10.51 -0.33
CA GLU A 339 5.86 11.77 0.37
C GLU A 339 4.53 12.41 -0.07
N PHE A 340 3.79 12.91 0.92
CA PHE A 340 2.57 13.66 0.75
C PHE A 340 2.85 15.16 0.73
N ASN A 341 2.61 15.79 -0.42
CA ASN A 341 2.96 17.19 -0.68
C ASN A 341 1.77 18.17 -0.65
N SER A 342 0.56 17.71 -0.31
CA SER A 342 -0.65 18.56 -0.32
C SER A 342 -1.10 18.98 1.08
N PRO A 343 -1.81 20.10 1.23
CA PRO A 343 -2.34 20.52 2.53
C PRO A 343 -3.49 19.62 2.99
N ALA A 344 -3.38 19.10 4.22
CA ALA A 344 -4.38 18.19 4.82
C ALA A 344 -5.80 18.78 4.89
N SER A 345 -5.93 20.11 4.97
CA SER A 345 -7.23 20.81 5.11
C SER A 345 -8.20 20.62 3.94
N LYS A 346 -7.72 20.07 2.81
CA LYS A 346 -8.54 19.76 1.63
C LYS A 346 -8.88 18.27 1.51
N CYS A 347 -8.43 17.45 2.46
CA CYS A 347 -8.50 16.00 2.38
C CYS A 347 -9.62 15.46 3.28
N GLU A 348 -10.29 14.40 2.81
CA GLU A 348 -11.34 13.71 3.54
C GLU A 348 -10.75 12.48 4.25
N TYR A 349 -11.08 12.33 5.54
CA TYR A 349 -10.78 11.12 6.30
C TYR A 349 -11.79 10.03 5.96
N ARG A 350 -11.31 8.80 5.79
CA ARG A 350 -12.15 7.64 5.56
C ARG A 350 -11.76 6.51 6.48
N ARG A 351 -12.76 5.90 7.09
CA ARG A 351 -12.59 4.63 7.81
C ARG A 351 -12.56 3.50 6.79
N ILE A 352 -11.46 2.76 6.81
CA ILE A 352 -11.21 1.65 5.90
C ILE A 352 -10.88 0.39 6.68
N TYR A 353 -11.04 -0.74 6.00
CA TYR A 353 -10.68 -2.06 6.53
C TYR A 353 -9.60 -2.68 5.64
N VAL A 354 -8.38 -2.81 6.13
CA VAL A 354 -7.27 -3.40 5.38
C VAL A 354 -7.07 -4.86 5.79
N ARG A 355 -7.19 -5.77 4.84
CA ARG A 355 -7.14 -7.22 5.13
C ARG A 355 -5.70 -7.65 5.43
N GLN A 356 -5.48 -8.26 6.60
CA GLN A 356 -4.13 -8.69 7.00
C GLN A 356 -3.67 -9.98 6.31
N VAL A 357 -4.57 -10.95 6.10
CA VAL A 357 -4.25 -12.24 5.47
C VAL A 357 -4.98 -12.35 4.14
N ILE A 358 -4.22 -12.34 3.04
CA ILE A 358 -4.75 -12.41 1.67
C ILE A 358 -4.13 -13.63 0.98
N SER A 359 -4.69 -14.81 1.25
CA SER A 359 -4.14 -16.08 0.75
C SER A 359 -4.49 -16.32 -0.73
N GLY A 360 -3.49 -16.66 -1.54
CA GLY A 360 -3.68 -17.39 -2.80
C GLY A 360 -4.33 -16.64 -3.96
N LYS A 361 -4.58 -15.33 -3.85
CA LYS A 361 -4.99 -14.51 -4.99
C LYS A 361 -3.76 -13.80 -5.56
N PRO A 362 -3.26 -14.18 -6.76
CA PRO A 362 -2.28 -13.36 -7.46
C PRO A 362 -2.86 -11.96 -7.68
N LYS A 363 -2.00 -10.94 -7.69
CA LYS A 363 -2.40 -9.57 -8.05
C LYS A 363 -3.24 -9.61 -9.33
N LEU A 364 -4.36 -8.88 -9.34
CA LEU A 364 -5.19 -8.76 -10.54
C LEU A 364 -4.32 -8.27 -11.72
N PRO A 365 -4.69 -8.59 -12.98
CA PRO A 365 -3.90 -8.26 -14.15
C PRO A 365 -3.47 -6.79 -14.17
N GLU A 366 -2.28 -6.58 -14.75
CA GLU A 366 -1.62 -5.28 -14.83
C GLU A 366 -2.60 -4.20 -15.31
N LYS A 367 -2.70 -3.10 -14.56
CA LYS A 367 -3.57 -1.97 -14.89
C LYS A 367 -2.75 -0.94 -15.61
N ILE A 368 -3.29 -0.40 -16.70
CA ILE A 368 -2.69 0.77 -17.34
C ILE A 368 -3.36 2.00 -16.76
N TYR A 369 -2.59 2.86 -16.12
CA TYR A 369 -3.08 4.15 -15.65
C TYR A 369 -3.16 5.13 -16.83
N GLY A 370 -4.34 5.18 -17.45
CA GLY A 370 -4.56 5.94 -18.67
C GLY A 370 -5.85 5.56 -19.39
N PHE A 371 -5.89 5.92 -20.67
CA PHE A 371 -7.05 5.79 -21.54
C PHE A 371 -6.70 5.04 -22.82
N TRP A 372 -7.62 4.23 -23.32
CA TRP A 372 -7.56 3.61 -24.63
C TRP A 372 -8.72 4.08 -25.50
N LEU A 373 -8.43 4.53 -26.72
CA LEU A 373 -9.48 4.97 -27.65
C LEU A 373 -10.00 3.78 -28.46
N ARG A 374 -11.29 3.46 -28.26
CA ARG A 374 -11.93 2.34 -28.98
C ARG A 374 -12.09 2.61 -30.46
N HIS A 375 -12.43 3.84 -30.82
CA HIS A 375 -12.55 4.30 -32.20
C HIS A 375 -11.67 5.53 -32.42
N PHE A 376 -11.23 5.68 -33.67
CA PHE A 376 -10.66 6.94 -34.10
C PHE A 376 -11.77 7.99 -34.21
N PRO A 377 -11.49 9.26 -33.86
CA PRO A 377 -12.33 10.33 -34.33
C PRO A 377 -12.41 10.28 -35.87
N ALA A 378 -13.61 10.50 -36.42
CA ALA A 378 -13.80 10.57 -37.87
C ALA A 378 -12.94 11.72 -38.41
N ARG A 379 -11.90 11.39 -39.19
CA ARG A 379 -11.00 12.37 -39.80
C ARG A 379 -11.47 12.72 -41.20
N ASP A 380 -11.37 13.99 -41.58
CA ASP A 380 -11.42 14.35 -42.99
C ASP A 380 -10.25 13.64 -43.70
N THR A 381 -10.52 12.92 -44.78
CA THR A 381 -9.51 12.14 -45.52
C THR A 381 -8.75 12.99 -46.53
N LYS A 382 -9.05 14.30 -46.61
CA LYS A 382 -8.33 15.24 -47.46
C LYS A 382 -6.87 15.40 -47.03
N PRO A 383 -5.94 15.62 -47.98
CA PRO A 383 -4.51 15.79 -47.68
C PRO A 383 -4.19 16.94 -46.72
N GLU A 384 -5.04 17.97 -46.62
CA GLU A 384 -4.84 19.16 -45.77
C GLU A 384 -5.49 19.03 -44.37
N ALA A 385 -5.91 17.83 -43.97
CA ALA A 385 -6.49 17.58 -42.67
C ALA A 385 -5.41 17.57 -41.57
N GLU A 386 -5.57 18.40 -40.54
CA GLU A 386 -4.73 18.37 -39.36
C GLU A 386 -5.16 17.21 -38.44
N PHE A 387 -4.21 16.36 -38.05
CA PHE A 387 -4.37 15.38 -36.98
C PHE A 387 -3.12 15.36 -36.12
N ASP A 388 -3.26 15.68 -34.85
CA ASP A 388 -2.14 15.79 -33.92
C ASP A 388 -2.54 15.27 -32.54
N VAL A 389 -1.64 14.53 -31.91
CA VAL A 389 -1.86 13.94 -30.58
C VAL A 389 -0.73 14.36 -29.67
N MET A 390 -1.09 14.98 -28.56
CA MET A 390 -0.18 15.34 -27.48
C MET A 390 -0.49 14.47 -26.27
N SER A 391 0.50 13.75 -25.78
CA SER A 391 0.36 12.79 -24.67
C SER A 391 1.68 12.66 -23.91
N TRP A 392 1.64 12.03 -22.74
CA TRP A 392 2.85 11.74 -21.96
C TRP A 392 3.72 10.64 -22.58
N ASN A 393 3.08 9.65 -23.21
CA ASN A 393 3.75 8.64 -24.01
C ASN A 393 3.79 9.04 -25.49
N GLU A 394 4.71 8.45 -26.25
CA GLU A 394 4.69 8.55 -27.71
C GLU A 394 3.40 7.94 -28.27
N TRP A 395 2.77 8.65 -29.21
CA TRP A 395 1.50 8.25 -29.78
C TRP A 395 1.68 7.20 -30.88
N ASP A 396 1.00 6.05 -30.74
CA ASP A 396 0.92 5.02 -31.76
C ASP A 396 -0.55 4.85 -32.22
N HIS A 397 -0.79 5.07 -33.51
CA HIS A 397 -2.10 4.93 -34.14
C HIS A 397 -2.69 3.51 -34.06
N LYS A 398 -1.89 2.45 -33.99
CA LYS A 398 -2.39 1.08 -33.86
C LYS A 398 -2.82 0.80 -32.42
N GLU A 399 -2.02 1.25 -31.47
CA GLU A 399 -2.21 0.98 -30.04
C GLU A 399 -3.28 1.89 -29.41
N ARG A 400 -3.34 3.16 -29.82
CA ARG A 400 -4.34 4.17 -29.39
C ARG A 400 -4.39 4.37 -27.89
N LEU A 401 -3.21 4.37 -27.27
CA LEU A 401 -3.03 4.40 -25.83
C LEU A 401 -2.53 5.76 -25.37
N LEU A 402 -3.18 6.30 -24.33
CA LEU A 402 -2.82 7.55 -23.67
C LEU A 402 -2.55 7.23 -22.19
N VAL A 403 -1.28 7.05 -21.85
CA VAL A 403 -0.82 6.74 -20.49
C VAL A 403 -0.50 8.05 -19.78
N ILE A 404 -0.77 8.12 -18.48
CA ILE A 404 -0.36 9.23 -17.62
C ILE A 404 0.55 8.69 -16.52
N PRO A 405 1.58 9.43 -16.07
CA PRO A 405 2.41 8.98 -14.96
C PRO A 405 1.56 8.78 -13.70
N THR A 406 1.81 7.69 -12.98
CA THR A 406 1.09 7.36 -11.74
C THR A 406 1.22 8.47 -10.70
N GLY A 407 0.12 8.79 -10.00
CA GLY A 407 0.07 9.90 -9.06
C GLY A 407 -0.08 11.28 -9.71
N GLN A 408 0.03 11.41 -11.03
CA GLN A 408 -0.35 12.61 -11.75
C GLN A 408 -1.84 12.58 -12.09
N CYS A 409 -2.48 13.74 -12.02
CA CYS A 409 -3.80 13.98 -12.57
C CYS A 409 -3.72 15.10 -13.62
N GLY A 410 -4.83 15.40 -14.26
CA GLY A 410 -4.90 16.33 -15.38
C GLY A 410 -5.02 15.61 -16.71
N THR A 411 -4.60 16.26 -17.78
CA THR A 411 -4.77 15.72 -19.13
C THR A 411 -3.79 14.58 -19.37
N ALA A 412 -4.32 13.43 -19.79
CA ALA A 412 -3.55 12.26 -20.24
C ALA A 412 -3.23 12.35 -21.74
N GLY A 413 -4.14 12.93 -22.52
CA GLY A 413 -3.91 13.24 -23.93
C GLY A 413 -4.86 14.26 -24.52
N ILE A 414 -4.37 15.00 -25.51
CA ILE A 414 -5.11 15.96 -26.34
C ILE A 414 -5.03 15.48 -27.78
N ILE A 415 -6.17 15.25 -28.40
CA ILE A 415 -6.30 14.86 -29.79
C ILE A 415 -6.95 16.02 -30.52
N ARG A 416 -6.20 16.65 -31.42
CA ARG A 416 -6.71 17.70 -32.28
C ARG A 416 -6.92 17.14 -33.68
N TYR A 417 -8.10 17.37 -34.24
CA TYR A 417 -8.41 16.88 -35.57
C TYR A 417 -9.34 17.82 -36.34
N LYS A 418 -9.21 17.79 -37.67
CA LYS A 418 -10.10 18.51 -38.58
C LYS A 418 -11.28 17.63 -39.00
N MET A 419 -12.47 18.18 -38.82
CA MET A 419 -13.73 17.57 -39.23
C MET A 419 -13.98 17.70 -40.73
N SER A 420 -14.84 16.84 -41.27
CA SER A 420 -15.33 16.93 -42.66
C SER A 420 -16.02 18.27 -42.98
N SER A 421 -16.58 18.92 -41.95
CA SER A 421 -17.17 20.27 -42.01
C SER A 421 -16.14 21.39 -42.13
N GLY A 422 -14.84 21.08 -42.05
CA GLY A 422 -13.72 22.04 -42.09
C GLY A 422 -13.35 22.67 -40.74
N ARG A 423 -14.11 22.42 -39.66
CA ARG A 423 -13.81 22.89 -38.30
C ARG A 423 -12.72 22.05 -37.64
N SER A 424 -11.87 22.68 -36.83
CA SER A 424 -10.91 21.98 -35.97
C SER A 424 -11.52 21.78 -34.59
N GLU A 425 -11.47 20.55 -34.09
CA GLU A 425 -11.98 20.18 -32.77
C GLU A 425 -10.88 19.57 -31.92
N ASN A 426 -11.03 19.68 -30.60
CA ASN A 426 -10.13 19.10 -29.62
C ASN A 426 -10.89 18.09 -28.77
N LEU A 427 -10.36 16.88 -28.64
CA LEU A 427 -10.76 15.90 -27.65
C LEU A 427 -9.66 15.81 -26.60
N LYS A 428 -9.97 16.12 -25.34
CA LYS A 428 -9.07 15.93 -24.22
C LYS A 428 -9.59 14.80 -23.35
N VAL A 429 -8.69 13.95 -22.89
CA VAL A 429 -9.00 12.87 -21.94
C VAL A 429 -8.00 12.94 -20.81
N GLY A 430 -8.45 12.69 -19.59
CA GLY A 430 -7.60 12.88 -18.43
C GLY A 430 -8.33 12.57 -17.13
N PHE A 431 -7.72 12.98 -16.03
CA PHE A 431 -8.26 12.82 -14.70
C PHE A 431 -8.43 14.19 -14.05
N ASP A 432 -9.53 14.42 -13.33
CA ASP A 432 -9.68 15.61 -12.49
C ASP A 432 -8.74 15.57 -11.27
N SER A 433 -8.71 16.63 -10.46
CA SER A 433 -7.90 16.70 -9.24
C SER A 433 -8.26 15.64 -8.20
N MET A 434 -9.39 14.97 -8.37
CA MET A 434 -9.88 13.86 -7.54
C MET A 434 -9.64 12.49 -8.23
N PHE A 435 -8.87 12.47 -9.32
CA PHE A 435 -8.51 11.32 -10.14
C PHE A 435 -9.70 10.59 -10.79
N ASN A 436 -10.85 11.26 -10.94
CA ASN A 436 -11.95 10.72 -11.73
C ASN A 436 -11.64 10.90 -13.22
N PRO A 437 -11.93 9.90 -14.07
CA PRO A 437 -11.73 10.03 -15.50
C PRO A 437 -12.72 11.06 -16.08
N VAL A 438 -12.18 12.00 -16.85
CA VAL A 438 -12.89 13.09 -17.49
C VAL A 438 -12.55 13.11 -18.97
N VAL A 439 -13.56 13.42 -19.78
CA VAL A 439 -13.44 13.68 -21.21
C VAL A 439 -13.98 15.06 -21.52
N GLN A 440 -13.37 15.70 -22.51
CA GLN A 440 -13.75 17.02 -22.95
C GLN A 440 -13.76 17.07 -24.48
N PHE A 441 -14.77 17.68 -25.07
CA PHE A 441 -14.87 17.91 -26.50
C PHE A 441 -15.09 19.40 -26.81
N GLY A 442 -14.34 19.91 -27.79
CA GLY A 442 -14.34 21.31 -28.20
C GLY A 442 -13.35 22.18 -27.43
N GLY A 443 -13.47 23.50 -27.63
CA GLY A 443 -12.59 24.50 -27.01
C GLY A 443 -11.24 24.68 -27.69
N GLN A 444 -10.41 25.52 -27.07
CA GLN A 444 -9.06 25.80 -27.56
C GLN A 444 -8.03 24.77 -27.07
N ARG A 445 -6.90 24.73 -27.79
CA ARG A 445 -5.75 23.89 -27.44
C ARG A 445 -5.12 24.31 -26.10
N TYR A 446 -5.08 25.62 -25.79
CA TYR A 446 -4.38 26.21 -24.66
C TYR A 446 -5.33 26.72 -23.57
N SER A 447 -4.97 26.55 -22.29
CA SER A 447 -5.80 26.99 -21.16
C SER A 447 -5.96 28.51 -21.12
N ALA A 448 -7.04 28.98 -20.47
CA ALA A 448 -7.28 30.41 -20.25
C ALA A 448 -6.13 31.09 -19.47
N ARG A 449 -5.34 30.32 -18.69
CA ARG A 449 -4.15 30.81 -17.97
C ARG A 449 -2.91 30.93 -18.86
N SER A 450 -2.95 30.44 -20.09
CA SER A 450 -1.79 30.37 -21.02
C SER A 450 -1.95 31.28 -22.24
N PHE A 451 -2.77 32.34 -22.15
CA PHE A 451 -2.98 33.26 -23.27
C PHE A 451 -1.72 34.07 -23.57
N GLY A 452 -1.04 33.73 -24.68
CA GLY A 452 0.12 34.46 -25.20
C GLY A 452 1.39 33.60 -25.30
N THR A 453 1.57 32.97 -26.48
CA THR A 453 2.78 32.23 -26.94
C THR A 453 3.18 30.97 -26.17
N PRO A 454 2.76 29.77 -26.63
CA PRO A 454 3.27 28.52 -26.08
C PRO A 454 4.61 28.13 -26.72
N THR A 455 5.63 27.93 -25.89
CA THR A 455 6.89 27.24 -26.23
C THR A 455 6.85 25.81 -25.68
N MET A 456 7.82 24.95 -26.03
CA MET A 456 7.91 23.56 -25.52
C MET A 456 7.93 23.44 -23.97
N LYS A 457 8.15 24.54 -23.24
CA LYS A 457 8.02 24.61 -21.77
C LYS A 457 6.57 24.49 -21.27
N ASP A 458 5.58 24.63 -22.15
CA ASP A 458 4.16 24.63 -21.80
C ASP A 458 3.50 23.25 -21.82
N PHE A 459 4.24 22.16 -22.08
CA PHE A 459 3.69 20.81 -22.07
C PHE A 459 3.00 20.49 -20.74
N HIS A 460 3.68 20.68 -19.61
CA HIS A 460 3.10 20.45 -18.28
C HIS A 460 1.89 21.36 -17.99
N VAL A 461 1.86 22.56 -18.55
CA VAL A 461 0.73 23.50 -18.42
C VAL A 461 -0.47 23.01 -19.22
N MET A 462 -0.26 22.55 -20.46
CA MET A 462 -1.30 21.97 -21.31
C MET A 462 -1.83 20.65 -20.74
N MET A 463 -0.96 19.88 -20.09
CA MET A 463 -1.30 18.59 -19.48
C MET A 463 -1.84 18.72 -18.04
N GLY A 464 -1.93 19.93 -17.49
CA GLY A 464 -2.39 20.19 -16.13
C GLY A 464 -3.88 19.90 -15.88
N THR A 465 -4.35 20.17 -14.66
CA THR A 465 -5.72 19.85 -14.21
C THR A 465 -6.75 20.92 -14.54
N ASP A 466 -6.33 22.14 -14.92
CA ASP A 466 -7.23 23.28 -15.14
C ASP A 466 -8.48 22.91 -15.96
N TRP A 467 -8.28 22.18 -17.07
CA TRP A 467 -9.35 21.72 -17.96
C TRP A 467 -10.16 20.54 -17.44
N MET A 468 -9.55 19.70 -16.59
CA MET A 468 -10.21 18.54 -16.01
C MET A 468 -11.08 18.92 -14.82
N ASP A 469 -10.76 20.03 -14.13
CA ASP A 469 -11.52 20.52 -12.98
C ASP A 469 -12.59 21.54 -13.40
N THR A 470 -12.23 22.56 -14.19
CA THR A 470 -13.14 23.66 -14.50
C THR A 470 -13.96 23.44 -15.77
N THR A 471 -15.25 23.81 -15.71
CA THR A 471 -16.09 23.92 -16.91
C THR A 471 -15.78 25.23 -17.62
N CYS A 472 -15.58 25.15 -18.94
CA CYS A 472 -15.32 26.32 -19.78
C CYS A 472 -16.50 26.55 -20.72
N GLU A 473 -16.79 27.81 -21.02
CA GLU A 473 -17.84 28.16 -21.98
C GLU A 473 -17.48 27.64 -23.38
N GLY A 474 -18.45 27.06 -24.09
CA GLY A 474 -18.24 26.46 -25.42
C GLY A 474 -17.44 25.15 -25.42
N VAL A 475 -17.29 24.53 -24.25
CA VAL A 475 -16.55 23.28 -24.05
C VAL A 475 -17.47 22.26 -23.39
N TYR A 476 -17.58 21.09 -24.02
CA TYR A 476 -18.38 20.00 -23.50
C TYR A 476 -17.52 19.12 -22.59
N LYS A 477 -17.96 18.90 -21.35
CA LYS A 477 -17.26 18.09 -20.36
C LYS A 477 -18.11 16.89 -19.98
N GLY A 478 -17.45 15.78 -19.70
CA GLY A 478 -18.09 14.53 -19.33
C GLY A 478 -17.26 13.67 -18.39
N ASP A 479 -17.92 12.80 -17.64
CA ASP A 479 -17.30 11.87 -16.70
C ASP A 479 -17.70 10.41 -16.96
N ARG A 480 -17.27 9.49 -16.10
CA ARG A 480 -17.63 8.06 -16.22
C ARG A 480 -19.12 7.75 -16.06
N LEU A 481 -19.90 8.60 -15.41
CA LEU A 481 -21.33 8.35 -15.13
C LEU A 481 -22.19 8.83 -16.29
N SER A 482 -21.85 9.99 -16.81
CA SER A 482 -22.65 10.74 -17.77
C SER A 482 -22.07 10.70 -19.19
N GLY A 483 -20.78 10.35 -19.34
CA GLY A 483 -20.02 10.68 -20.54
C GLY A 483 -20.06 12.18 -20.80
N ILE A 484 -19.82 12.62 -22.03
CA ILE A 484 -20.13 14.01 -22.40
C ILE A 484 -21.66 14.16 -22.48
N ALA A 485 -22.24 14.70 -21.41
CA ALA A 485 -23.66 14.98 -21.29
C ALA A 485 -23.99 16.37 -21.84
N VAL A 486 -23.87 16.52 -23.17
CA VAL A 486 -24.60 17.58 -23.87
C VAL A 486 -25.47 16.94 -24.94
N GLU A 487 -26.78 17.03 -24.69
CA GLU A 487 -27.83 16.39 -25.48
C GLU A 487 -28.01 17.03 -26.87
N ASP A 488 -27.28 18.13 -27.15
CA ASP A 488 -27.42 19.00 -28.31
C ASP A 488 -26.37 18.80 -29.42
N THR A 489 -25.57 17.73 -29.39
CA THR A 489 -24.52 17.52 -30.41
C THR A 489 -24.55 16.15 -31.08
N TRP A 490 -24.05 16.13 -32.32
CA TRP A 490 -23.91 14.98 -33.24
C TRP A 490 -22.83 13.96 -32.79
N ILE A 491 -22.17 14.19 -31.65
CA ILE A 491 -21.10 13.36 -31.09
C ILE A 491 -21.52 12.80 -29.73
N ARG A 492 -21.11 11.57 -29.42
CA ARG A 492 -21.23 10.98 -28.08
C ARG A 492 -19.89 10.43 -27.64
N ILE A 493 -19.44 10.83 -26.45
CA ILE A 493 -18.21 10.32 -25.84
C ILE A 493 -18.55 9.70 -24.49
N LEU A 494 -18.20 8.43 -24.32
CA LEU A 494 -18.36 7.67 -23.09
C LEU A 494 -17.00 7.21 -22.58
N VAL A 495 -16.84 7.16 -21.27
CA VAL A 495 -15.66 6.60 -20.61
C VAL A 495 -16.11 5.49 -19.70
N ASN A 496 -15.82 4.26 -20.08
CA ASN A 496 -16.15 3.08 -19.29
C ASN A 496 -14.89 2.33 -18.95
N GLU A 497 -14.93 1.57 -17.87
CA GLU A 497 -13.87 0.63 -17.59
C GLU A 497 -13.93 -0.54 -18.60
N GLY A 498 -12.78 -0.99 -19.08
CA GLY A 498 -12.69 -2.17 -19.95
C GLY A 498 -11.34 -2.87 -19.85
N THR A 499 -11.21 -3.97 -20.58
CA THR A 499 -9.97 -4.76 -20.66
C THR A 499 -9.44 -4.72 -22.09
N VAL A 500 -8.19 -4.29 -22.26
CA VAL A 500 -7.50 -4.23 -23.56
C VAL A 500 -6.20 -5.03 -23.45
N LYS A 501 -6.03 -6.03 -24.31
CA LYS A 501 -4.87 -6.96 -24.28
C LYS A 501 -4.62 -7.59 -22.90
N GLY A 502 -5.70 -7.92 -22.18
CA GLY A 502 -5.63 -8.51 -20.84
C GLY A 502 -5.32 -7.53 -19.70
N LYS A 503 -5.19 -6.22 -19.99
CA LYS A 503 -4.94 -5.17 -18.99
C LYS A 503 -6.18 -4.30 -18.79
N ARG A 504 -6.50 -3.97 -17.54
CA ARG A 504 -7.62 -3.06 -17.22
C ARG A 504 -7.23 -1.61 -17.54
N ILE A 505 -8.13 -0.88 -18.20
CA ILE A 505 -7.94 0.51 -18.60
C ILE A 505 -9.27 1.25 -18.79
N TRP A 506 -9.27 2.58 -18.73
CA TRP A 506 -10.42 3.38 -19.15
C TRP A 506 -10.54 3.38 -20.68
N VAL A 507 -11.65 2.88 -21.17
CA VAL A 507 -11.98 2.84 -22.59
C VAL A 507 -12.82 4.06 -22.96
N VAL A 508 -12.29 4.88 -23.86
CA VAL A 508 -12.99 6.03 -24.42
C VAL A 508 -13.68 5.59 -25.71
N HIS A 509 -15.00 5.65 -25.72
CA HIS A 509 -15.81 5.39 -26.89
C HIS A 509 -16.29 6.70 -27.49
N ILE A 510 -15.97 6.93 -28.76
CA ILE A 510 -16.41 8.08 -29.54
C ILE A 510 -17.37 7.55 -30.61
N GLY A 511 -18.62 8.03 -30.61
CA GLY A 511 -19.63 7.72 -31.61
C GLY A 511 -20.08 8.97 -32.35
N PHE A 512 -20.23 8.86 -33.66
CA PHE A 512 -20.70 9.93 -34.55
C PHE A 512 -22.06 9.54 -35.15
N GLU A 513 -22.98 10.51 -35.24
CA GLU A 513 -24.25 10.36 -36.00
C GLU A 513 -25.04 9.07 -35.65
N GLU A 514 -25.37 8.24 -36.65
CA GLU A 514 -26.16 6.99 -36.51
C GLU A 514 -25.45 5.91 -35.67
N GLU A 515 -24.11 5.94 -35.56
CA GLU A 515 -23.31 4.96 -34.78
C GLU A 515 -23.32 5.23 -33.28
N SER A 516 -23.85 6.38 -32.84
CA SER A 516 -23.92 6.77 -31.43
C SER A 516 -25.06 6.09 -30.64
N ALA A 517 -25.90 5.30 -31.32
CA ALA A 517 -27.02 4.60 -30.71
C ALA A 517 -26.53 3.48 -29.78
N TRP A 518 -26.97 3.50 -28.53
CA TRP A 518 -26.47 2.60 -27.49
C TRP A 518 -27.45 1.45 -27.24
N HIS A 519 -26.96 0.20 -27.31
CA HIS A 519 -27.68 -0.96 -26.82
C HIS A 519 -27.38 -1.13 -25.33
N LYS A 520 -28.16 -0.43 -24.49
CA LYS A 520 -28.02 -0.47 -23.02
C LYS A 520 -28.06 -1.92 -22.51
N ASP A 521 -27.14 -2.25 -21.62
CA ASP A 521 -26.98 -3.57 -20.98
C ASP A 521 -26.68 -4.74 -21.93
N VAL A 522 -26.29 -4.48 -23.19
CA VAL A 522 -25.84 -5.50 -24.14
C VAL A 522 -24.35 -5.39 -24.40
N PHE A 523 -23.65 -6.51 -24.25
CA PHE A 523 -22.20 -6.64 -24.46
C PHE A 523 -21.92 -7.48 -25.70
N CYS A 524 -20.80 -7.23 -26.36
CA CYS A 524 -20.34 -8.00 -27.50
C CYS A 524 -19.49 -9.17 -27.02
N ASP A 525 -19.91 -10.42 -27.23
CA ASP A 525 -19.20 -11.64 -26.84
C ASP A 525 -17.81 -11.80 -27.50
N GLY A 526 -17.56 -11.06 -28.58
CA GLY A 526 -16.25 -11.01 -29.23
C GLY A 526 -15.21 -10.13 -28.54
N CYS A 527 -15.63 -9.11 -27.77
CA CYS A 527 -14.72 -8.14 -27.18
C CYS A 527 -15.09 -7.68 -25.76
N ASP A 528 -16.15 -8.25 -25.17
CA ASP A 528 -16.71 -7.95 -23.84
C ASP A 528 -17.04 -6.48 -23.58
N MET A 529 -17.23 -5.68 -24.63
CA MET A 529 -17.59 -4.27 -24.54
C MET A 529 -19.03 -4.02 -24.98
N ASN A 530 -19.65 -2.94 -24.46
CA ASN A 530 -20.99 -2.52 -24.91
C ASN A 530 -21.07 -2.33 -26.42
N ILE A 531 -22.25 -2.60 -27.00
CA ILE A 531 -22.51 -2.43 -28.43
C ILE A 531 -23.09 -1.05 -28.72
N PHE A 532 -22.47 -0.35 -29.67
CA PHE A 532 -22.95 0.91 -30.24
C PHE A 532 -23.23 0.75 -31.73
N GLY A 533 -24.21 1.49 -32.24
CA GLY A 533 -24.69 1.39 -33.62
C GLY A 533 -25.39 0.06 -33.90
N THR A 534 -24.81 -0.75 -34.78
CA THR A 534 -25.41 -2.01 -35.22
C THR A 534 -25.06 -3.16 -34.29
N ARG A 535 -26.09 -3.82 -33.73
CA ARG A 535 -25.97 -5.10 -33.01
C ARG A 535 -26.28 -6.26 -33.93
N TYR A 536 -25.41 -7.26 -33.92
CA TYR A 536 -25.58 -8.52 -34.64
C TYR A 536 -25.82 -9.63 -33.62
N SER A 537 -27.08 -10.00 -33.42
CA SER A 537 -27.46 -11.09 -32.52
C SER A 537 -27.49 -12.42 -33.26
N CYS A 538 -26.81 -13.44 -32.76
CA CYS A 538 -26.78 -14.75 -33.39
C CYS A 538 -28.19 -15.37 -33.37
N ARG A 539 -28.62 -15.96 -34.49
CA ARG A 539 -29.92 -16.67 -34.55
C ARG A 539 -29.85 -18.10 -34.01
N VAL A 540 -28.64 -18.61 -33.79
CA VAL A 540 -28.39 -20.00 -33.39
C VAL A 540 -27.91 -20.06 -31.94
N CYS A 541 -26.94 -19.22 -31.56
CA CYS A 541 -26.43 -19.14 -30.20
C CYS A 541 -27.31 -18.21 -29.35
N PRO A 542 -27.93 -18.70 -28.26
CA PRO A 542 -28.65 -17.85 -27.32
C PRO A 542 -27.72 -16.80 -26.70
N ASP A 543 -28.23 -15.59 -26.50
CA ASP A 543 -27.55 -14.46 -25.86
C ASP A 543 -26.18 -14.07 -26.44
N PHE A 544 -25.91 -14.47 -27.69
CA PHE A 544 -24.67 -14.14 -28.37
C PHE A 544 -24.85 -12.93 -29.28
N ASP A 545 -24.06 -11.90 -29.07
CA ASP A 545 -24.09 -10.64 -29.76
C ASP A 545 -22.70 -10.17 -30.22
N TYR A 546 -22.62 -9.67 -31.45
CA TYR A 546 -21.45 -8.99 -31.96
C TYR A 546 -21.72 -7.51 -32.22
N CYS A 547 -20.70 -6.69 -31.97
CA CYS A 547 -20.57 -5.37 -32.56
C CYS A 547 -20.10 -5.48 -34.03
N THR A 548 -20.24 -4.39 -34.80
CA THR A 548 -19.83 -4.33 -36.22
C THR A 548 -18.40 -4.79 -36.46
N ALA A 549 -17.45 -4.37 -35.61
CA ALA A 549 -16.04 -4.73 -35.75
C ALA A 549 -15.81 -6.24 -35.56
N CYS A 550 -16.33 -6.82 -34.46
CA CYS A 550 -16.19 -8.26 -34.21
C CYS A 550 -16.92 -9.11 -35.26
N LYS A 551 -18.05 -8.63 -35.77
CA LYS A 551 -18.78 -9.31 -36.85
C LYS A 551 -17.97 -9.33 -38.15
N ALA A 552 -17.27 -8.24 -38.47
CA ALA A 552 -16.45 -8.12 -39.67
C ALA A 552 -15.25 -9.08 -39.67
N THR A 553 -14.69 -9.36 -38.50
CA THR A 553 -13.56 -10.30 -38.32
C THR A 553 -14.00 -11.68 -37.83
N ASP A 554 -15.30 -12.00 -37.90
CA ASP A 554 -15.86 -13.22 -37.32
C ASP A 554 -15.34 -14.47 -38.02
N SER A 555 -14.65 -15.30 -37.26
CA SER A 555 -14.13 -16.59 -37.71
C SER A 555 -14.85 -17.79 -37.09
N LYS A 556 -15.53 -17.59 -35.94
CA LYS A 556 -16.10 -18.66 -35.12
C LYS A 556 -17.58 -18.93 -35.42
N HIS A 557 -18.30 -17.93 -35.94
CA HIS A 557 -19.74 -18.02 -36.22
C HIS A 557 -20.06 -17.80 -37.70
N LYS A 558 -19.17 -18.20 -38.61
CA LYS A 558 -19.32 -17.99 -40.07
C LYS A 558 -20.59 -18.60 -40.64
N ASP A 559 -21.00 -19.76 -40.12
CA ASP A 559 -22.15 -20.52 -40.62
C ASP A 559 -23.46 -20.17 -39.89
N HIS A 560 -23.41 -19.26 -38.90
CA HIS A 560 -24.59 -18.83 -38.17
C HIS A 560 -25.20 -17.57 -38.79
N GLY A 561 -26.52 -17.56 -38.99
CA GLY A 561 -27.23 -16.36 -39.38
C GLY A 561 -27.29 -15.36 -38.22
N PHE A 562 -27.16 -14.06 -38.53
CA PHE A 562 -27.33 -12.99 -37.54
C PHE A 562 -28.62 -12.21 -37.79
N LYS A 563 -29.28 -11.77 -36.71
CA LYS A 563 -30.34 -10.78 -36.72
C LYS A 563 -29.74 -9.43 -36.39
N THR A 564 -29.95 -8.47 -37.27
CA THR A 564 -29.40 -7.13 -37.15
C THR A 564 -30.39 -6.21 -36.44
N TYR A 565 -29.93 -5.50 -35.42
CA TYR A 565 -30.66 -4.45 -34.74
C TYR A 565 -29.91 -3.14 -34.94
N ASN A 566 -30.49 -2.27 -35.76
CA ASN A 566 -30.02 -0.90 -35.94
C ASN A 566 -30.85 -0.01 -35.02
N LEU A 567 -30.26 0.48 -33.93
CA LEU A 567 -30.85 1.61 -33.23
C LEU A 567 -30.35 2.89 -33.87
N ILE A 568 -31.24 3.87 -33.95
CA ILE A 568 -30.96 5.20 -34.47
C ILE A 568 -31.21 6.18 -33.32
N ARG A 569 -30.26 7.08 -33.04
CA ARG A 569 -30.39 8.06 -31.97
C ARG A 569 -31.09 9.32 -32.51
N HIS A 570 -32.18 9.76 -31.87
CA HIS A 570 -32.76 11.08 -32.12
C HIS A 570 -32.08 12.11 -31.19
N TYR A 571 -31.12 12.86 -31.73
CA TYR A 571 -30.35 13.87 -30.98
C TYR A 571 -31.24 15.04 -30.52
N GLY A 572 -30.99 15.58 -29.32
CA GLY A 572 -31.77 16.67 -28.73
C GLY A 572 -33.20 16.33 -28.32
N VAL A 573 -33.61 15.05 -28.36
CA VAL A 573 -35.00 14.63 -28.10
C VAL A 573 -35.07 13.60 -27.00
N LYS A 574 -35.85 13.90 -25.97
CA LYS A 574 -36.16 13.00 -24.86
C LYS A 574 -37.57 12.43 -24.98
N CYS A 575 -37.76 11.27 -24.39
CA CYS A 575 -39.09 10.76 -24.12
C CYS A 575 -39.68 11.54 -22.94
N ASP A 576 -40.82 12.20 -23.11
CA ASP A 576 -41.45 12.99 -22.04
C ASP A 576 -41.93 12.14 -20.86
N GLN A 577 -42.07 10.82 -21.05
CA GLN A 577 -42.49 9.92 -19.98
C GLN A 577 -41.34 9.38 -19.13
N CYS A 578 -40.25 8.93 -19.77
CA CYS A 578 -39.14 8.31 -19.06
C CYS A 578 -37.90 9.21 -18.95
N TYR A 579 -37.96 10.40 -19.56
CA TYR A 579 -36.89 11.41 -19.60
C TYR A 579 -35.57 10.96 -20.23
N GLU A 580 -35.55 9.76 -20.81
CA GLU A 580 -34.40 9.19 -21.52
C GLU A 580 -34.34 9.67 -22.98
N THR A 581 -33.14 9.74 -23.55
CA THR A 581 -32.95 9.96 -24.99
C THR A 581 -33.67 8.88 -25.80
N ILE A 582 -34.36 9.28 -26.87
CA ILE A 582 -35.07 8.32 -27.73
C ILE A 582 -34.10 7.63 -28.70
N TYR A 583 -34.08 6.30 -28.62
CA TYR A 583 -33.39 5.43 -29.59
C TYR A 583 -34.42 4.58 -30.37
N GLY A 584 -34.18 4.41 -31.67
CA GLY A 584 -35.08 3.71 -32.57
C GLY A 584 -36.12 4.65 -33.19
N ILE A 585 -37.40 4.36 -32.99
CA ILE A 585 -38.50 5.17 -33.55
C ILE A 585 -38.91 6.22 -32.51
N ARG A 586 -38.84 7.50 -32.89
CA ARG A 586 -39.43 8.62 -32.13
C ARG A 586 -40.92 8.73 -32.48
N TYR A 587 -41.77 8.70 -31.46
CA TYR A 587 -43.20 8.93 -31.62
C TYR A 587 -43.51 10.37 -31.21
N LYS A 588 -43.59 11.28 -32.17
CA LYS A 588 -43.93 12.69 -31.93
C LYS A 588 -45.44 12.87 -31.92
N CYS A 589 -45.98 13.49 -30.88
CA CYS A 589 -47.39 13.88 -30.84
C CYS A 589 -47.68 14.87 -31.98
N ARG A 590 -48.80 14.67 -32.68
CA ARG A 590 -49.26 15.56 -33.75
C ARG A 590 -50.08 16.73 -33.24
N ASP A 591 -50.61 16.58 -32.03
CA ASP A 591 -51.54 17.52 -31.42
C ASP A 591 -50.82 18.45 -30.40
N CYS A 592 -49.57 18.11 -30.02
CA CYS A 592 -48.72 18.91 -29.12
C CYS A 592 -47.41 19.34 -29.82
N ASP A 593 -46.93 20.54 -29.50
CA ASP A 593 -45.71 21.10 -30.11
C ASP A 593 -44.43 20.37 -29.66
N ASP A 594 -44.34 20.00 -28.38
CA ASP A 594 -43.16 19.36 -27.78
C ASP A 594 -43.58 18.19 -26.88
N PHE A 595 -44.00 17.10 -27.50
CA PHE A 595 -44.27 15.85 -26.80
C PHE A 595 -43.86 14.65 -27.66
N ASP A 596 -42.97 13.84 -27.12
CA ASP A 596 -42.28 12.75 -27.77
C ASP A 596 -42.22 11.52 -26.86
N LEU A 597 -42.52 10.36 -27.42
CA LEU A 597 -42.43 9.08 -26.72
C LEU A 597 -41.42 8.16 -27.42
N CYS A 598 -40.65 7.41 -26.61
CA CYS A 598 -39.87 6.30 -27.11
C CYS A 598 -40.77 5.09 -27.41
N SER A 599 -40.28 4.13 -28.20
CA SER A 599 -41.04 2.91 -28.54
C SER A 599 -41.59 2.14 -27.34
N SER A 600 -40.90 2.17 -26.19
CA SER A 600 -41.35 1.49 -24.97
C SER A 600 -42.51 2.23 -24.31
N CYS A 601 -42.40 3.54 -24.14
CA CYS A 601 -43.46 4.36 -23.55
C CYS A 601 -44.66 4.48 -24.49
N HIS A 602 -44.44 4.52 -25.81
CA HIS A 602 -45.54 4.56 -26.78
C HIS A 602 -46.47 3.35 -26.70
N LYS A 603 -46.01 2.18 -26.20
CA LYS A 603 -46.90 1.02 -25.98
C LYS A 603 -48.06 1.34 -25.04
N PHE A 604 -47.87 2.33 -24.16
CA PHE A 604 -48.86 2.81 -23.21
C PHE A 604 -49.31 4.25 -23.55
N ALA A 605 -49.16 4.68 -24.81
CA ALA A 605 -49.48 6.06 -25.22
C ALA A 605 -50.93 6.46 -24.90
N ASN A 606 -51.89 5.54 -25.02
CA ASN A 606 -53.29 5.81 -24.70
C ASN A 606 -53.54 6.06 -23.20
N GLU A 607 -52.63 5.61 -22.33
CA GLU A 607 -52.70 5.83 -20.88
C GLU A 607 -51.86 7.05 -20.47
N ILE A 608 -50.70 7.22 -21.10
CA ILE A 608 -49.74 8.30 -20.81
C ILE A 608 -50.19 9.64 -21.41
N HIS A 609 -50.75 9.61 -22.61
CA HIS A 609 -51.14 10.79 -23.38
C HIS A 609 -52.42 10.49 -24.20
N PRO A 610 -53.58 10.36 -23.50
CA PRO A 610 -54.84 9.92 -24.11
C PRO A 610 -55.34 10.87 -25.20
N ASP A 611 -56.12 10.33 -26.13
CA ASP A 611 -56.81 11.04 -27.23
C ASP A 611 -55.91 11.79 -28.23
N HIS A 612 -54.58 11.66 -28.11
CA HIS A 612 -53.60 12.31 -28.96
C HIS A 612 -52.99 11.32 -29.97
N ARG A 613 -52.68 11.81 -31.17
CA ARG A 613 -52.16 11.01 -32.29
C ARG A 613 -50.66 11.17 -32.41
N PHE A 614 -49.96 10.06 -32.63
CA PHE A 614 -48.50 10.06 -32.77
C PHE A 614 -48.03 9.80 -34.21
N SER A 615 -46.97 10.49 -34.62
CA SER A 615 -46.20 10.23 -35.84
C SER A 615 -44.94 9.43 -35.50
N ALA A 616 -44.77 8.29 -36.17
CA ALA A 616 -43.53 7.51 -36.10
C ALA A 616 -42.45 8.13 -37.01
N ILE A 617 -41.42 8.70 -36.39
CA ILE A 617 -40.25 9.26 -37.05
C ILE A 617 -39.12 8.23 -36.91
N LYS A 618 -38.68 7.64 -38.02
CA LYS A 618 -37.69 6.53 -38.03
C LYS A 618 -36.24 6.98 -38.17
N LYS A 619 -36.02 8.21 -38.64
CA LYS A 619 -34.69 8.81 -38.80
C LYS A 619 -34.71 10.21 -38.20
N PRO A 620 -33.59 10.70 -37.63
CA PRO A 620 -33.50 12.07 -37.16
C PRO A 620 -33.71 13.00 -38.35
N GLN A 621 -34.50 14.05 -38.16
CA GLN A 621 -34.73 15.10 -39.16
C GLN A 621 -33.81 16.27 -38.90
#